data_AF-A0A9E4QMW8-F1
#
_entry.id   AF-A0A9E4QMW8-F1
#
_cell.length_a   1.000
_cell.length_b   1.000
_cell.length_c   1.000
_cell.angle_alpha   90.00
_cell.angle_beta   90.00
_cell.angle_gamma   90.00
#
_symmetry.space_group_name_H-M   'P 1'
#
loop_
_entity.id
_entity.type
_entity.pdbx_description
1 polymer ?
#
loop_
_entity_poly.entity_id
_entity_poly.type
_entity_poly.pdbx_seq_one_letter_code
_entity_poly.pdbx_strand_id
1 'polypeptide(L)'
;MITRQDLKSAIPDLTGNLRLKGLEGTVKVYRDDYGIPRIKAGSEIDAFFAQGFVTAQDRLWHMEYDRRRGSGRWAEAVGGQAVTQDIMMRRFRLEASAKADYQVMDTHTKYVFDAYAAGVNAFIHGGDSLPVEYRITGLEPEPWQPWDGLIVYKVRHIFMGVFESKVWRARMV
;
A
#
# COMPACT_ATOMS: atom_id res chain seq x y z
N MET A 1 13.32 -9.27 21.57
CA MET A 1 14.30 -9.48 20.47
C MET A 1 13.61 -10.37 19.44
N ILE A 2 13.67 -10.03 18.14
CA ILE A 2 13.05 -10.83 17.07
C ILE A 2 13.83 -12.11 16.84
N THR A 3 13.13 -13.23 16.80
CA THR A 3 13.70 -14.57 16.62
C THR A 3 13.61 -15.02 15.16
N ARG A 4 14.34 -16.09 14.82
CA ARG A 4 14.22 -16.72 13.48
C ARG A 4 12.81 -17.27 13.24
N GLN A 5 12.12 -17.71 14.29
CA GLN A 5 10.76 -18.22 14.18
C GLN A 5 9.78 -17.08 13.84
N ASP A 6 9.98 -15.91 14.44
CA ASP A 6 9.20 -14.71 14.12
C ASP A 6 9.30 -14.35 12.64
N LEU A 7 10.52 -14.37 12.09
CA LEU A 7 10.76 -14.09 10.67
C LEU A 7 10.09 -15.12 9.74
N LYS A 8 10.08 -16.40 10.12
CA LYS A 8 9.37 -17.44 9.34
C LYS A 8 7.85 -17.26 9.40
N SER A 9 7.30 -16.92 10.57
CA SER A 9 5.86 -16.68 10.73
C SER A 9 5.35 -15.44 9.97
N ALA A 10 6.25 -14.50 9.66
CA ALA A 10 5.92 -13.30 8.90
C ALA A 10 5.86 -13.52 7.38
N ILE A 11 6.19 -14.73 6.89
CA ILE A 11 6.11 -15.07 5.47
C ILE A 11 4.74 -15.71 5.22
N PRO A 12 3.88 -15.12 4.36
CA PRO A 12 2.57 -15.68 4.06
C PRO A 12 2.67 -16.98 3.28
N ASP A 13 1.70 -17.88 3.49
CA ASP A 13 1.53 -19.05 2.62
C ASP A 13 1.09 -18.58 1.23
N LEU A 14 1.91 -18.90 0.23
CA LEU A 14 1.71 -18.53 -1.17
C LEU A 14 1.09 -19.67 -1.98
N THR A 15 0.78 -20.78 -1.33
CA THR A 15 0.27 -22.00 -1.94
C THR A 15 -1.12 -22.36 -1.43
N GLY A 16 -1.76 -23.31 -2.10
CA GLY A 16 -3.09 -23.79 -1.70
C GLY A 16 -4.24 -22.98 -2.28
N ASN A 17 -5.42 -23.20 -1.70
CA ASN A 17 -6.67 -22.60 -2.16
C ASN A 17 -7.28 -21.78 -1.03
N LEU A 18 -7.59 -20.52 -1.31
CA LEU A 18 -8.24 -19.61 -0.39
C LEU A 18 -9.65 -19.28 -0.89
N ARG A 19 -10.60 -19.12 0.04
CA ARG A 19 -11.93 -18.59 -0.26
C ARG A 19 -12.00 -17.18 0.29
N LEU A 20 -11.98 -16.20 -0.60
CA LEU A 20 -11.98 -14.79 -0.24
C LEU A 20 -13.34 -14.17 -0.59
N LYS A 21 -13.94 -13.47 0.38
CA LYS A 21 -15.17 -12.70 0.13
C LYS A 21 -14.86 -11.55 -0.82
N GLY A 22 -15.68 -11.38 -1.85
CA GLY A 22 -15.53 -10.31 -2.84
C GLY A 22 -15.01 -10.77 -4.20
N LEU A 23 -14.51 -12.01 -4.31
CA LEU A 23 -14.28 -12.65 -5.60
C LEU A 23 -15.60 -13.21 -6.16
N GLU A 24 -15.88 -12.91 -7.42
CA GLU A 24 -17.03 -13.45 -8.14
C GLU A 24 -16.67 -14.76 -8.86
N GLY A 25 -15.44 -14.85 -9.35
CA GLY A 25 -14.90 -16.00 -10.06
C GLY A 25 -13.68 -16.63 -9.41
N THR A 26 -13.19 -17.71 -10.03
CA THR A 26 -11.91 -18.32 -9.65
C THR A 26 -10.76 -17.53 -10.25
N VAL A 27 -9.84 -17.07 -9.39
CA VAL A 27 -8.56 -16.49 -9.80
C VAL A 27 -7.42 -17.48 -9.57
N LYS A 28 -6.51 -17.59 -10.54
CA LYS A 28 -5.28 -18.38 -10.40
C LYS A 28 -4.08 -17.44 -10.32
N VAL A 29 -3.28 -17.60 -9.26
CA VAL A 29 -2.02 -16.88 -9.07
C VAL A 29 -0.88 -17.86 -9.22
N TYR A 30 0.01 -17.60 -10.16
CA TYR A 30 1.24 -18.36 -10.38
C TYR A 30 2.43 -17.47 -10.01
N ARG A 31 3.45 -18.02 -9.37
CA ARG A 31 4.72 -17.32 -9.17
C ARG A 31 5.82 -18.07 -9.91
N ASP A 32 6.66 -17.34 -10.63
CA ASP A 32 7.81 -17.94 -11.31
C ASP A 32 9.00 -18.15 -10.35
N ASP A 33 10.12 -18.61 -10.87
CA ASP A 33 11.33 -18.93 -10.08
C ASP A 33 11.91 -17.71 -9.33
N TYR A 34 11.54 -16.48 -9.74
CA TYR A 34 11.92 -15.23 -9.09
C TYR A 34 10.84 -14.71 -8.12
N GLY A 35 9.76 -15.46 -7.94
CA GLY A 35 8.62 -15.07 -7.12
C GLY A 35 7.69 -14.06 -7.78
N ILE A 36 7.83 -13.76 -9.08
CA ILE A 36 7.02 -12.74 -9.74
C ILE A 36 5.60 -13.30 -9.96
N PRO A 37 4.55 -12.65 -9.42
CA PRO A 37 3.20 -13.14 -9.54
C PRO A 37 2.60 -12.87 -10.93
N ARG A 38 1.90 -13.88 -11.46
CA ARG A 38 1.08 -13.84 -12.68
C ARG A 38 -0.34 -14.21 -12.33
N ILE A 39 -1.26 -13.28 -12.56
CA ILE A 39 -2.66 -13.39 -12.15
C ILE A 39 -3.51 -13.69 -13.38
N LYS A 40 -4.32 -14.74 -13.32
CA LYS A 40 -5.32 -15.09 -14.33
C LYS A 40 -6.71 -15.11 -13.69
N ALA A 41 -7.56 -14.18 -14.12
CA ALA A 41 -8.93 -14.02 -13.64
C ALA A 41 -9.93 -14.05 -14.81
N GLY A 42 -11.20 -14.34 -14.50
CA GLY A 42 -12.30 -14.33 -15.49
C GLY A 42 -12.91 -12.94 -15.72
N SER A 43 -12.71 -12.01 -14.79
CA SER A 43 -13.17 -10.63 -14.88
C SER A 43 -12.06 -9.66 -14.48
N GLU A 44 -12.19 -8.41 -14.92
CA GLU A 44 -11.27 -7.33 -14.56
C GLU A 44 -11.31 -7.01 -13.06
N ILE A 45 -12.50 -6.99 -12.46
CA ILE A 45 -12.69 -6.73 -11.03
C ILE A 45 -12.00 -7.79 -10.18
N ASP A 46 -12.15 -9.08 -10.54
CA ASP A 46 -11.44 -10.17 -9.86
C ASP A 46 -9.91 -10.05 -10.05
N ALA A 47 -9.45 -9.56 -11.21
CA ALA A 47 -8.03 -9.35 -11.47
C ALA A 47 -7.45 -8.27 -10.55
N PHE A 48 -8.13 -7.12 -10.40
CA PHE A 48 -7.69 -6.05 -9.50
C PHE A 48 -7.80 -6.42 -8.03
N PHE A 49 -8.85 -7.16 -7.63
CA PHE A 49 -8.93 -7.75 -6.30
C PHE A 49 -7.72 -8.63 -6.01
N ALA A 50 -7.43 -9.59 -6.89
CA ALA A 50 -6.30 -10.48 -6.71
C ALA A 50 -4.97 -9.74 -6.76
N GLN A 51 -4.85 -8.68 -7.57
CA GLN A 51 -3.67 -7.83 -7.61
C GLN A 51 -3.45 -7.15 -6.26
N GLY A 52 -4.49 -6.59 -5.64
CA GLY A 52 -4.42 -6.00 -4.30
C GLY A 52 -3.98 -7.03 -3.24
N PHE A 53 -4.60 -8.20 -3.25
CA PHE A 53 -4.27 -9.29 -2.33
C PHE A 53 -2.81 -9.75 -2.44
N VAL A 54 -2.36 -10.05 -3.66
CA VAL A 54 -0.99 -10.50 -3.94
C VAL A 54 0.04 -9.42 -3.64
N THR A 55 -0.27 -8.15 -3.96
CA THR A 55 0.62 -7.04 -3.63
C THR A 55 0.77 -6.90 -2.11
N ALA A 56 -0.31 -7.09 -1.35
CA ALA A 56 -0.25 -7.08 0.11
C ALA A 56 0.58 -8.26 0.66
N GLN A 57 0.41 -9.48 0.12
CA GLN A 57 1.26 -10.63 0.49
C GLN A 57 2.75 -10.31 0.36
N ASP A 58 3.14 -9.66 -0.73
CA ASP A 58 4.55 -9.46 -1.05
C ASP A 58 5.12 -8.14 -0.47
N ARG A 59 4.27 -7.12 -0.26
CA ARG A 59 4.70 -5.70 -0.08
C ARG A 59 3.89 -4.88 0.92
N LEU A 60 3.06 -5.48 1.78
CA LEU A 60 2.18 -4.74 2.69
C LEU A 60 2.90 -3.64 3.48
N TRP A 61 4.08 -3.92 4.05
CA TRP A 61 4.84 -2.90 4.78
C TRP A 61 5.31 -1.73 3.90
N HIS A 62 5.72 -1.99 2.66
CA HIS A 62 6.09 -0.93 1.72
C HIS A 62 4.88 -0.06 1.34
N MET A 63 3.70 -0.67 1.22
CA MET A 63 2.45 0.05 0.99
C MET A 63 2.08 0.94 2.19
N GLU A 64 2.22 0.42 3.41
CA GLU A 64 2.03 1.16 4.66
C GLU A 64 2.98 2.36 4.76
N TYR A 65 4.27 2.14 4.45
CA TYR A 65 5.28 3.19 4.43
C TYR A 65 4.87 4.34 3.50
N ASP A 66 4.50 4.04 2.26
CA ASP A 66 4.10 5.08 1.29
C ASP A 66 2.80 5.78 1.71
N ARG A 67 1.80 5.04 2.22
CA ARG A 67 0.56 5.61 2.74
C ARG A 67 0.84 6.58 3.89
N ARG A 68 1.58 6.15 4.91
CA ARG A 68 1.93 6.98 6.08
C ARG A 68 2.77 8.19 5.67
N ARG A 69 3.76 8.00 4.80
CA ARG A 69 4.56 9.10 4.27
C ARG A 69 3.69 10.12 3.53
N GLY A 70 2.80 9.68 2.65
CA GLY A 70 1.93 10.57 1.89
C GLY A 70 0.92 11.32 2.76
N SER A 71 0.44 10.68 3.83
CA SER A 71 -0.45 11.28 4.83
C SER A 71 0.28 12.09 5.91
N GLY A 72 1.61 12.11 5.92
CA GLY A 72 2.41 12.75 6.99
C GLY A 72 2.14 12.13 8.37
N ARG A 73 2.28 10.81 8.46
CA ARG A 73 2.07 9.96 9.66
C ARG A 73 3.24 8.99 9.87
N TRP A 74 4.38 9.22 9.23
CA TRP A 74 5.50 8.29 9.30
C TRP A 74 6.19 8.28 10.67
N ALA A 75 6.18 9.41 11.38
CA ALA A 75 6.70 9.51 12.74
C ALA A 75 5.98 8.60 13.75
N GLU A 76 4.75 8.15 13.46
CA GLU A 76 4.07 7.14 14.27
C GLU A 76 4.80 5.80 14.26
N ALA A 77 5.52 5.47 13.17
CA ALA A 77 6.27 4.21 13.04
C ALA A 77 7.72 4.31 13.53
N VAL A 78 8.39 5.44 13.28
CA VAL A 78 9.86 5.59 13.48
C VAL A 78 10.26 6.69 14.47
N GLY A 79 9.30 7.36 15.09
CA GLY A 79 9.52 8.37 16.11
C GLY A 79 9.99 9.74 15.59
N GLY A 80 10.55 10.53 16.51
CA GLY A 80 10.76 11.98 16.36
C GLY A 80 11.55 12.42 15.13
N GLN A 81 12.45 11.59 14.61
CA GLN A 81 13.27 11.90 13.44
C GLN A 81 12.47 12.14 12.15
N ALA A 82 11.25 11.60 12.05
CA ALA A 82 10.38 11.79 10.88
C ALA A 82 9.40 12.96 11.01
N VAL A 83 9.33 13.65 12.16
CA VAL A 83 8.34 14.71 12.42
C VAL A 83 8.45 15.87 11.43
N THR A 84 9.66 16.30 11.10
CA THR A 84 9.88 17.38 10.12
C THR A 84 9.37 16.99 8.72
N GLN A 85 9.56 15.73 8.33
CA GLN A 85 9.05 15.21 7.06
C GLN A 85 7.52 15.15 7.08
N ASP A 86 6.91 14.68 8.16
CA ASP A 86 5.45 14.61 8.29
C ASP A 86 4.81 15.99 8.21
N ILE A 87 5.38 17.01 8.87
CA ILE A 87 4.92 18.39 8.77
C ILE A 87 4.95 18.87 7.31
N MET A 88 6.01 18.56 6.57
CA MET A 88 6.11 18.91 5.15
C MET A 88 5.03 18.19 4.32
N MET A 89 4.86 16.88 4.51
CA MET A 89 3.87 16.08 3.77
C MET A 89 2.44 16.56 4.03
N ARG A 90 2.11 16.95 5.28
CA ARG A 90 0.81 17.54 5.64
C ARG A 90 0.55 18.85 4.88
N ARG A 91 1.58 19.66 4.60
CA ARG A 91 1.44 20.89 3.81
C ARG A 91 1.11 20.62 2.34
N PHE A 92 1.57 19.50 1.77
CA PHE A 92 1.19 19.09 0.41
C PHE A 92 -0.26 18.58 0.31
N ARG A 93 -0.88 18.21 1.45
CA ARG A 93 -2.28 17.76 1.52
C ARG A 93 -2.61 16.61 0.55
N LEU A 94 -1.68 15.67 0.38
CA LEU A 94 -1.82 14.58 -0.60
C LEU A 94 -3.04 13.69 -0.31
N GLU A 95 -3.32 13.38 0.95
CA GLU A 95 -4.50 12.61 1.34
C GLU A 95 -5.82 13.32 0.94
N ALA A 96 -5.94 14.61 1.25
CA ALA A 96 -7.12 15.38 0.88
C ALA A 96 -7.29 15.45 -0.64
N SER A 97 -6.19 15.61 -1.37
CA SER A 97 -6.19 15.59 -2.83
C SER A 97 -6.53 14.21 -3.39
N ALA A 98 -6.04 13.11 -2.80
CA ALA A 98 -6.37 11.74 -3.21
C ALA A 98 -7.87 11.43 -3.02
N LYS A 99 -8.44 11.84 -1.88
CA LYS A 99 -9.87 11.73 -1.62
C LYS A 99 -10.69 12.51 -2.64
N ALA A 100 -10.31 13.76 -2.93
CA ALA A 100 -10.99 14.59 -3.93
C ALA A 100 -10.95 13.96 -5.33
N ASP A 101 -9.79 13.47 -5.77
CA ASP A 101 -9.65 12.79 -7.06
C ASP A 101 -10.55 11.54 -7.15
N TYR A 102 -10.55 10.71 -6.10
CA TYR A 102 -11.41 9.53 -6.06
C TYR A 102 -12.90 9.92 -6.15
N GLN A 103 -13.33 11.00 -5.51
CA GLN A 103 -14.74 11.43 -5.57
C GLN A 103 -15.21 11.80 -6.99
N VAL A 104 -14.33 12.34 -7.82
CA VAL A 104 -14.66 12.78 -9.20
C VAL A 104 -14.39 11.73 -10.27
N MET A 105 -13.80 10.58 -9.90
CA MET A 105 -13.62 9.45 -10.83
C MET A 105 -14.97 8.94 -11.35
N ASP A 106 -14.94 8.45 -12.60
CA ASP A 106 -16.05 7.72 -13.17
C ASP A 106 -16.31 6.42 -12.41
N THR A 107 -17.52 5.88 -12.58
CA THR A 107 -17.98 4.70 -11.87
C THR A 107 -17.10 3.48 -12.08
N HIS A 108 -16.61 3.26 -13.29
CA HIS A 108 -15.79 2.10 -13.60
C HIS A 108 -14.43 2.19 -12.90
N THR A 109 -13.76 3.35 -12.97
CA THR A 109 -12.49 3.57 -12.27
C THR A 109 -12.64 3.40 -10.76
N LYS A 110 -13.73 3.91 -10.15
CA LYS A 110 -14.00 3.68 -8.72
C LYS A 110 -14.06 2.20 -8.36
N TYR A 111 -14.80 1.40 -9.15
CA TYR A 111 -14.89 -0.04 -8.91
C TYR A 111 -13.53 -0.75 -8.97
N VAL A 112 -12.63 -0.32 -9.86
CA VAL A 112 -11.25 -0.84 -9.92
C VAL A 112 -10.48 -0.55 -8.62
N PHE A 113 -10.53 0.68 -8.11
CA PHE A 113 -9.88 1.04 -6.85
C PHE A 113 -10.50 0.34 -5.64
N ASP A 114 -11.83 0.20 -5.63
CA ASP A 114 -12.56 -0.51 -4.58
C ASP A 114 -12.19 -2.00 -4.55
N ALA A 115 -12.10 -2.64 -5.72
CA ALA A 115 -11.71 -4.03 -5.85
C ALA A 115 -10.28 -4.27 -5.36
N TYR A 116 -9.33 -3.41 -5.78
CA TYR A 116 -7.96 -3.47 -5.31
C TYR A 116 -7.88 -3.33 -3.78
N ALA A 117 -8.58 -2.34 -3.21
CA ALA A 117 -8.61 -2.13 -1.76
C ALA A 117 -9.23 -3.31 -1.01
N ALA A 118 -10.30 -3.91 -1.54
CA ALA A 118 -10.92 -5.10 -0.98
C ALA A 118 -9.95 -6.29 -0.95
N GLY A 119 -9.14 -6.47 -2.00
CA GLY A 119 -8.09 -7.49 -2.05
C GLY A 119 -7.01 -7.28 -0.99
N VAL A 120 -6.53 -6.05 -0.83
CA VAL A 120 -5.57 -5.69 0.24
C VAL A 120 -6.16 -5.99 1.62
N ASN A 121 -7.41 -5.59 1.85
CA ASN A 121 -8.10 -5.81 3.12
C ASN A 121 -8.35 -7.29 3.39
N ALA A 122 -8.62 -8.10 2.36
CA ALA A 122 -8.76 -9.54 2.51
C ALA A 122 -7.46 -10.19 3.04
N PHE A 123 -6.28 -9.68 2.65
CA PHE A 123 -5.02 -10.12 3.22
C PHE A 123 -4.84 -9.62 4.67
N ILE A 124 -5.09 -8.34 4.93
CA ILE A 124 -4.99 -7.74 6.28
C ILE A 124 -5.88 -8.48 7.29
N HIS A 125 -7.13 -8.77 6.92
CA HIS A 125 -8.08 -9.48 7.78
C HIS A 125 -7.75 -10.96 7.98
N GLY A 126 -6.94 -11.55 7.08
CA GLY A 126 -6.44 -12.92 7.26
C GLY A 126 -5.51 -13.05 8.46
N GLY A 127 -4.75 -12.00 8.81
CA GLY A 127 -4.03 -11.84 10.08
C GLY A 127 -2.85 -12.78 10.37
N ASP A 128 -2.79 -13.96 9.76
CA ASP A 128 -1.89 -15.04 10.17
C ASP A 128 -0.41 -14.83 9.80
N SER A 129 -0.10 -13.88 8.91
CA SER A 129 1.27 -13.67 8.41
C SER A 129 1.55 -12.21 8.07
N LEU A 130 1.34 -11.31 9.03
CA LEU A 130 1.71 -9.91 8.87
C LEU A 130 3.24 -9.75 8.78
N PRO A 131 3.74 -8.78 7.97
CA PRO A 131 5.16 -8.45 7.91
C PRO A 131 5.77 -8.20 9.29
N VAL A 132 7.02 -8.61 9.47
CA VAL A 132 7.73 -8.53 10.76
C VAL A 132 7.82 -7.10 11.28
N GLU A 133 7.79 -6.11 10.40
CA GLU A 133 7.86 -4.69 10.71
C GLU A 133 6.70 -4.21 11.59
N TYR A 134 5.50 -4.80 11.48
CA TYR A 134 4.40 -4.51 12.40
C TYR A 134 4.75 -4.92 13.83
N ARG A 135 5.42 -6.07 14.02
CA ARG A 135 5.94 -6.49 15.34
C ARG A 135 7.08 -5.60 15.84
N ILE A 136 7.94 -5.12 14.94
CA ILE A 136 9.06 -4.22 15.30
C ILE A 136 8.54 -2.85 15.76
N THR A 137 7.57 -2.30 15.03
CA THR A 137 7.04 -0.95 15.27
C THR A 137 5.92 -0.91 16.30
N GLY A 138 5.29 -2.06 16.59
CA GLY A 138 4.11 -2.13 17.45
C GLY A 138 2.86 -1.54 16.80
N LEU A 139 2.89 -1.29 15.50
CA LEU A 139 1.74 -0.85 14.73
C LEU A 139 0.85 -2.04 14.37
N GLU A 140 -0.42 -1.75 14.18
CA GLU A 140 -1.39 -2.66 13.59
C GLU A 140 -1.77 -2.15 12.18
N PRO A 141 -2.02 -3.04 11.21
CA PRO A 141 -2.41 -2.63 9.86
C PRO A 141 -3.78 -1.96 9.86
N GLU A 142 -3.85 -0.72 9.37
CA GLU A 142 -5.12 -0.02 9.17
C GLU A 142 -5.77 -0.46 7.85
N PRO A 143 -7.11 -0.60 7.78
CA PRO A 143 -7.80 -0.97 6.55
C PRO A 143 -7.43 -0.05 5.39
N TRP A 144 -7.08 -0.66 4.25
CA TRP A 144 -6.76 0.03 3.02
C TRP A 144 -8.03 0.64 2.41
N GLN A 145 -8.01 1.94 2.19
CA GLN A 145 -9.11 2.67 1.56
C GLN A 145 -8.89 2.76 0.04
N PRO A 146 -9.95 2.89 -0.77
CA PRO A 146 -9.82 2.98 -2.23
C PRO A 146 -8.86 4.09 -2.70
N TRP A 147 -8.87 5.25 -2.03
CA TRP A 147 -7.98 6.37 -2.37
C TRP A 147 -6.53 6.20 -1.89
N ASP A 148 -6.20 5.20 -1.06
CA ASP A 148 -4.83 5.03 -0.54
C ASP A 148 -3.84 4.73 -1.67
N GLY A 149 -4.28 4.05 -2.74
CA GLY A 149 -3.49 3.85 -3.95
C GLY A 149 -3.09 5.17 -4.63
N LEU A 150 -3.95 6.18 -4.58
CA LEU A 150 -3.64 7.52 -5.10
C LEU A 150 -2.65 8.27 -4.21
N ILE A 151 -2.68 8.04 -2.89
CA ILE A 151 -1.67 8.59 -1.97
C ILE A 151 -0.30 7.99 -2.32
N VAL A 152 -0.21 6.67 -2.49
CA VAL A 152 1.02 5.97 -2.89
C VAL A 152 1.54 6.51 -4.22
N TYR A 153 0.66 6.67 -5.21
CA TYR A 153 1.06 7.25 -6.49
C TYR A 153 1.62 8.67 -6.32
N LYS A 154 0.91 9.56 -5.63
CA LYS A 154 1.31 10.96 -5.47
C LYS A 154 2.61 11.12 -4.69
N VAL A 155 2.78 10.40 -3.57
CA VAL A 155 3.96 10.54 -2.71
C VAL A 155 5.26 10.10 -3.40
N ARG A 156 5.17 9.11 -4.30
CA ARG A 156 6.32 8.65 -5.10
C ARG A 156 6.77 9.68 -6.14
N HIS A 157 5.87 10.56 -6.56
CA HIS A 157 6.12 11.52 -7.65
C HIS A 157 6.23 12.98 -7.18
N ILE A 158 5.83 13.32 -5.95
CA ILE A 158 5.69 14.71 -5.47
C ILE A 158 6.98 15.54 -5.56
N PHE A 159 8.15 14.92 -5.49
CA PHE A 159 9.45 15.59 -5.57
C PHE A 159 10.15 15.45 -6.92
N MET A 160 9.52 14.79 -7.90
CA MET A 160 10.08 14.70 -9.24
C MET A 160 9.99 16.08 -9.91
N GLY A 161 11.14 16.69 -10.20
CA GLY A 161 11.21 17.97 -10.91
C GLY A 161 12.34 18.86 -10.41
N VAL A 162 12.16 20.17 -10.58
CA VAL A 162 13.22 21.18 -10.36
C VAL A 162 13.06 21.99 -9.08
N PHE A 163 12.15 21.60 -8.17
CA PHE A 163 11.85 22.36 -6.95
C PHE A 163 13.12 22.62 -6.12
N GLU A 164 13.92 21.59 -5.87
CA GLU A 164 15.15 21.71 -5.09
C GLU A 164 16.14 22.68 -5.74
N SER A 165 16.32 22.59 -7.07
CA SER A 165 17.19 23.50 -7.81
C SER A 165 16.71 24.96 -7.75
N LYS A 166 15.39 25.18 -7.71
CA LYS A 166 14.80 26.52 -7.58
C LYS A 166 15.03 27.08 -6.18
N VAL A 167 14.83 26.27 -5.14
CA VAL A 167 15.11 26.67 -3.74
C VAL A 167 16.59 26.96 -3.54
N TRP A 168 17.48 26.15 -4.12
CA TRP A 168 18.92 26.38 -4.05
C TRP A 168 19.31 27.71 -4.70
N ARG A 169 18.86 27.97 -5.93
CA ARG A 169 19.12 29.26 -6.61
C ARG A 169 18.57 30.46 -5.85
N ALA A 170 17.39 30.34 -5.25
CA ALA A 170 16.78 31.41 -4.45
C ALA A 170 17.56 31.75 -3.17
N ARG A 171 18.45 30.87 -2.69
CA ARG A 171 19.32 31.14 -1.52
C ARG A 171 20.65 31.79 -1.88
N MET A 172 21.00 31.83 -3.17
CA MET A 172 22.25 32.44 -3.65
C MET A 172 22.12 33.93 -3.99
N VAL A 173 20.89 34.43 -4.06
CA VAL A 173 20.54 35.84 -4.28
C VAL A 173 20.06 36.42 -2.97
#